data_AF-B8MF28-F1
#
_entry.id   AF-B8MF28-F1
#
_cell.length_a   1.000
_cell.length_b   1.000
_cell.length_c   1.000
_cell.angle_alpha   90.00
_cell.angle_beta   90.00
_cell.angle_gamma   90.00
#
_symmetry.space_group_name_H-M   'P 1'
#
loop_
_entity.id
_entity.type
_entity.pdbx_description
1 polymer ?
#
loop_
_entity_poly.entity_id
_entity_poly.type
_entity_poly.pdbx_seq_one_letter_code
_entity_poly.pdbx_strand_id
1 'polypeptide(L)'
;MYIVLFKADYLDRLGTAPGTKVPESRTGPYKLVTAPLHYIFTTAFDKSSLKHRTSFCLTMSSKAHILTIGGGGVGTIVAYNIEEGGLATSQMVLRSNYDTVVTSGFSIESCDHGTIHKWKPAGGVVDSISSAASLGQVYDYIICCTKNNPDAPPPSLVDIVRPVVTPDRSVIILIQNGLNIEKPYIEAFPTNVVLSGVSLCGSTEIAPGRIIHNDADKLLVGYFPNANIDPGIQIRAAEEFVRIYKASGRVEVQYDSDVIRSRWRKLIYNTVYNPICALTDLDSSRLRLFSMPEMNGTAAPSFNFVETLIRPAMLEVCEAAKAAAGVEFQPDVVDLQVNAESIDGFILTSMQQDARKGRLLECEAILGEALREGEQAGVSMPVVRTLYSLCKGYQFRVREKLGMLPMTLDEAVTIYKK
;
A
#
# COMPACT_ATOMS: atom_id res chain seq x y z
N MET A 1 7.17 -33.56 -23.93
CA MET A 1 7.77 -34.76 -23.32
C MET A 1 8.76 -34.28 -22.28
N TYR A 2 8.69 -34.81 -21.07
CA TYR A 2 9.62 -34.44 -20.00
C TYR A 2 10.54 -35.61 -19.69
N ILE A 3 11.79 -35.31 -19.37
CA ILE A 3 12.78 -36.28 -18.91
C ILE A 3 12.67 -36.36 -17.40
N VAL A 4 12.36 -37.54 -16.86
CA VAL A 4 12.18 -37.75 -15.42
C VAL A 4 13.06 -38.91 -14.95
N LEU A 5 13.69 -38.76 -13.79
CA LEU A 5 14.55 -39.76 -13.16
C LEU A 5 13.72 -40.71 -12.28
N PHE A 6 13.64 -42.00 -12.63
CA PHE A 6 12.96 -43.03 -11.83
C PHE A 6 13.95 -44.00 -11.20
N LYS A 7 13.61 -44.54 -10.01
CA LYS A 7 14.32 -45.69 -9.44
C LYS A 7 14.07 -46.93 -10.30
N ALA A 8 15.09 -47.75 -10.55
CA ALA A 8 15.01 -48.89 -11.47
C ALA A 8 13.84 -49.84 -11.14
N ASP A 9 13.61 -50.09 -9.85
CA ASP A 9 12.61 -51.02 -9.30
C ASP A 9 11.16 -50.53 -9.52
N TYR A 10 10.98 -49.25 -9.85
CA TYR A 10 9.67 -48.64 -10.12
C TYR A 10 9.25 -48.79 -11.60
N LEU A 11 10.21 -49.07 -12.49
CA LEU A 11 9.97 -49.20 -13.93
C LEU A 11 9.24 -50.50 -14.29
N ASP A 12 9.45 -51.58 -13.54
CA ASP A 12 8.77 -52.86 -13.75
C ASP A 12 7.26 -52.80 -13.42
N ARG A 13 6.81 -51.75 -12.73
CA ARG A 13 5.39 -51.49 -12.41
C ARG A 13 4.70 -50.51 -13.36
N LEU A 14 5.47 -49.83 -14.20
CA LEU A 14 4.93 -48.95 -15.25
C LEU A 14 4.52 -49.82 -16.42
N GLY A 15 3.23 -50.19 -16.48
CA GLY A 15 2.64 -50.87 -17.63
C GLY A 15 2.99 -50.16 -18.93
N THR A 16 3.28 -50.93 -19.99
CA THR A 16 3.78 -50.45 -21.28
C THR A 16 2.79 -49.51 -21.96
N ALA A 17 2.90 -48.21 -21.67
CA ALA A 17 2.06 -47.18 -22.28
C ALA A 17 2.62 -46.73 -23.65
N PRO A 18 1.77 -46.49 -24.66
CA PRO A 18 2.20 -46.07 -25.99
C PRO A 18 3.04 -44.79 -25.96
N GLY A 19 4.21 -44.80 -26.61
CA GLY A 19 5.10 -43.65 -26.71
C GLY A 19 6.15 -43.50 -25.59
N THR A 20 6.22 -44.45 -24.66
CA THR A 20 7.28 -44.50 -23.63
C THR A 20 8.55 -45.13 -24.19
N LYS A 21 9.68 -44.43 -24.13
CA LYS A 21 11.00 -44.98 -24.51
C LYS A 21 11.84 -45.21 -23.25
N VAL A 22 12.19 -46.48 -23.00
CA VAL A 22 13.10 -46.89 -21.91
C VAL A 22 14.47 -47.22 -22.53
N PRO A 23 15.59 -46.72 -21.98
CA PRO A 23 16.93 -47.07 -22.47
C PRO A 23 17.25 -48.57 -22.28
N GLU A 24 17.91 -49.20 -23.26
CA GLU A 24 18.19 -50.65 -23.29
C GLU A 24 19.18 -51.14 -22.20
N SER A 25 20.02 -50.27 -21.63
CA SER A 25 21.00 -50.69 -20.60
C SER A 25 20.39 -50.73 -19.18
N ARG A 26 20.73 -51.79 -18.43
CA ARG A 26 20.13 -52.13 -17.12
C ARG A 26 21.05 -51.91 -15.90
N THR A 27 22.09 -51.09 -16.00
CA THR A 27 23.04 -50.90 -14.89
C THR A 27 22.91 -49.50 -14.26
N GLY A 28 22.38 -49.43 -13.03
CA GLY A 28 22.32 -48.20 -12.21
C GLY A 28 21.00 -48.06 -11.41
N PRO A 29 21.01 -47.40 -10.21
CA PRO A 29 19.82 -47.31 -9.34
C PRO A 29 18.74 -46.36 -9.85
N TYR A 30 19.05 -45.48 -10.80
CA TYR A 30 18.12 -44.52 -11.39
C TYR A 30 18.21 -44.49 -12.91
N LYS A 31 17.10 -44.22 -13.60
CA LYS A 31 17.04 -44.11 -15.06
C LYS A 31 16.22 -42.90 -15.52
N LEU A 32 16.64 -42.29 -16.63
CA LEU A 32 15.87 -41.28 -17.34
C LEU A 32 14.76 -41.94 -18.17
N VAL A 33 13.53 -41.44 -18.03
CA VAL A 33 12.38 -41.83 -18.88
C VAL A 33 11.75 -40.58 -19.48
N THR A 34 11.39 -40.66 -20.77
CA THR A 34 10.61 -39.63 -21.47
C THR A 34 9.14 -40.04 -21.58
N ALA A 35 8.24 -39.25 -21.00
CA ALA A 35 6.79 -39.49 -21.03
C ALA A 35 5.93 -38.20 -21.13
N PRO A 36 4.66 -38.29 -21.55
CA PRO A 36 3.68 -37.19 -21.50
C PRO A 36 3.26 -36.84 -20.05
N LEU A 37 3.05 -35.55 -19.78
CA LEU A 37 2.89 -34.99 -18.43
C LEU A 37 1.76 -35.65 -17.60
N HIS A 38 0.63 -35.97 -18.22
CA HIS A 38 -0.53 -36.58 -17.56
C HIS A 38 -0.21 -37.93 -16.88
N TYR A 39 0.73 -38.71 -17.42
CA TYR A 39 0.99 -40.08 -16.96
C TYR A 39 1.97 -40.16 -15.77
N ILE A 40 2.81 -39.14 -15.59
CA ILE A 40 3.77 -39.07 -14.48
C ILE A 40 3.04 -38.91 -13.14
N PHE A 41 1.87 -38.25 -13.14
CA PHE A 41 1.11 -37.97 -11.93
C PHE A 41 0.21 -39.13 -11.46
N THR A 42 -0.19 -40.04 -12.35
CA THR A 42 -1.11 -41.14 -12.00
C THR A 42 -0.43 -42.33 -11.34
N THR A 43 0.87 -42.50 -11.52
CA THR A 43 1.61 -43.69 -11.06
C THR A 43 2.53 -43.44 -9.86
N ALA A 44 2.77 -42.18 -9.48
CA ALA A 44 3.69 -41.81 -8.39
C ALA A 44 3.06 -41.76 -6.99
N PHE A 45 1.76 -42.03 -6.81
CA PHE A 45 1.09 -41.94 -5.52
C PHE A 45 0.32 -43.21 -5.16
N ASP A 46 0.99 -44.13 -4.44
CA ASP A 46 0.32 -45.16 -3.65
C ASP A 46 -0.27 -44.49 -2.39
N LYS A 47 -1.60 -44.52 -2.27
CA LYS A 47 -2.40 -43.81 -1.25
C LYS A 47 -2.34 -44.40 0.16
N SER A 48 -1.50 -45.40 0.41
CA SER A 48 -1.49 -46.14 1.68
C SER A 48 -0.56 -45.59 2.78
N SER A 49 0.27 -44.59 2.52
CA SER A 49 1.28 -44.09 3.48
C SER A 49 1.18 -42.61 3.91
N LEU A 50 0.17 -41.86 3.48
CA LEU A 50 0.01 -40.44 3.87
C LEU A 50 -0.91 -40.26 5.09
N LYS A 51 -0.36 -40.35 6.30
CA LYS A 51 -0.86 -39.58 7.44
C LYS A 51 0.11 -38.41 7.67
N HIS A 52 -0.42 -37.19 7.55
CA HIS A 52 0.27 -35.90 7.65
C HIS A 52 1.21 -35.52 6.51
N ARG A 53 0.65 -34.90 5.46
CA ARG A 53 1.16 -33.66 4.84
C ARG A 53 0.19 -33.16 3.77
N THR A 54 0.00 -31.86 3.78
CA THR A 54 -0.80 -31.04 2.87
C THR A 54 -0.44 -31.35 1.42
N SER A 55 -1.38 -31.90 0.66
CA SER A 55 -1.22 -32.20 -0.77
C SER A 55 -1.47 -30.93 -1.57
N PHE A 56 -0.42 -30.33 -2.11
CA PHE A 56 -0.52 -29.27 -3.12
C PHE A 56 -0.72 -29.96 -4.48
N CYS A 57 -1.98 -30.21 -4.83
CA CYS A 57 -2.35 -30.65 -6.16
C CYS A 57 -2.28 -29.44 -7.10
N LEU A 58 -1.43 -29.50 -8.14
CA LEU A 58 -1.34 -28.49 -9.21
C LEU A 58 -2.61 -28.51 -10.06
N THR A 59 -3.70 -27.94 -9.52
CA THR A 59 -4.81 -27.40 -10.29
C THR A 59 -4.31 -26.16 -11.04
N MET A 60 -4.80 -25.92 -12.27
CA MET A 60 -4.58 -24.65 -12.99
C MET A 60 -4.69 -23.49 -11.98
N SER A 61 -3.63 -22.69 -11.83
CA SER A 61 -3.53 -21.69 -10.76
C SER A 61 -4.82 -20.86 -10.72
N SER A 62 -5.65 -21.05 -9.68
CA SER A 62 -6.80 -20.20 -9.44
C SER A 62 -6.29 -18.78 -9.26
N LYS A 63 -6.95 -17.80 -9.89
CA LYS A 63 -6.64 -16.39 -9.68
C LYS A 63 -6.74 -16.05 -8.18
N ALA A 64 -5.83 -15.24 -7.66
CA ALA A 64 -5.94 -14.75 -6.29
C ALA A 64 -7.19 -13.87 -6.13
N HIS A 65 -7.93 -14.05 -5.04
CA HIS A 65 -9.10 -13.23 -4.75
C HIS A 65 -8.71 -12.06 -3.84
N ILE A 66 -8.86 -10.85 -4.33
CA ILE A 66 -8.43 -9.62 -3.65
C ILE A 66 -9.64 -8.77 -3.27
N LEU A 67 -9.66 -8.26 -2.04
CA LEU A 67 -10.55 -7.19 -1.63
C LEU A 67 -9.79 -5.86 -1.59
N THR A 68 -10.14 -4.93 -2.45
CA THR A 68 -9.58 -3.57 -2.46
C THR A 68 -10.54 -2.61 -1.75
N ILE A 69 -10.09 -2.03 -0.65
CA ILE A 69 -10.90 -1.17 0.22
C ILE A 69 -10.59 0.29 -0.11
N GLY A 70 -11.56 0.97 -0.72
CA GLY A 70 -11.48 2.36 -1.14
C GLY A 70 -11.09 2.52 -2.62
N GLY A 71 -12.06 2.89 -3.46
CA GLY A 71 -11.84 3.19 -4.89
C GLY A 71 -11.66 4.67 -5.18
N GLY A 72 -10.77 5.34 -4.46
CA GLY A 72 -10.23 6.65 -4.88
C GLY A 72 -9.18 6.48 -5.98
N GLY A 73 -8.40 7.52 -6.29
CA GLY A 73 -7.36 7.47 -7.33
C GLY A 73 -6.44 6.24 -7.23
N VAL A 74 -5.64 6.16 -6.16
CA VAL A 74 -4.70 5.05 -5.93
C VAL A 74 -5.40 3.69 -5.90
N GLY A 75 -6.51 3.56 -5.15
CA GLY A 75 -7.21 2.28 -5.03
C GLY A 75 -7.79 1.76 -6.35
N THR A 76 -8.26 2.65 -7.23
CA THR A 76 -8.73 2.28 -8.56
C THR A 76 -7.58 1.85 -9.47
N ILE A 77 -6.43 2.54 -9.44
CA ILE A 77 -5.25 2.13 -10.23
C ILE A 77 -4.70 0.79 -9.74
N VAL A 78 -4.59 0.58 -8.43
CA VAL A 78 -4.19 -0.69 -7.81
C VAL A 78 -5.10 -1.84 -8.29
N ALA A 79 -6.42 -1.68 -8.16
CA ALA A 79 -7.37 -2.73 -8.53
C ALA A 79 -7.35 -3.00 -10.05
N TYR A 80 -7.29 -1.95 -10.87
CA TYR A 80 -7.22 -2.08 -12.32
C TYR A 80 -5.93 -2.79 -12.76
N ASN A 81 -4.77 -2.35 -12.25
CA ASN A 81 -3.47 -2.92 -12.60
C ASN A 81 -3.38 -4.41 -12.25
N ILE A 82 -3.87 -4.80 -11.07
CA ILE A 82 -3.83 -6.21 -10.64
C ILE A 82 -4.74 -7.09 -11.52
N GLU A 83 -5.93 -6.61 -11.91
CA GLU A 83 -6.80 -7.37 -12.82
C GLU A 83 -6.22 -7.49 -14.23
N GLU A 84 -5.60 -6.42 -14.74
CA GLU A 84 -4.93 -6.40 -16.05
C GLU A 84 -3.80 -7.43 -16.13
N GLY A 85 -3.10 -7.69 -15.00
CA GLY A 85 -2.09 -8.73 -14.90
C GLY A 85 -2.62 -10.16 -15.00
N GLY A 86 -3.94 -10.36 -14.90
CA GLY A 86 -4.61 -11.65 -15.15
C GLY A 86 -4.39 -12.72 -14.08
N LEU A 87 -3.57 -12.48 -13.05
CA LEU A 87 -3.28 -13.43 -11.97
C LEU A 87 -4.23 -13.32 -10.78
N ALA A 88 -5.08 -12.29 -10.75
CA ALA A 88 -5.99 -12.02 -9.64
C ALA A 88 -7.33 -11.46 -10.13
N THR A 89 -8.32 -11.48 -9.24
CA THR A 89 -9.59 -10.78 -9.39
C THR A 89 -9.77 -9.83 -8.21
N SER A 90 -10.28 -8.63 -8.46
CA SER A 90 -10.51 -7.64 -7.41
C SER A 90 -12.01 -7.45 -7.18
N GLN A 91 -12.46 -7.61 -5.94
CA GLN A 91 -13.69 -6.99 -5.47
C GLN A 91 -13.34 -5.64 -4.83
N MET A 92 -14.13 -4.60 -5.09
CA MET A 92 -13.89 -3.28 -4.48
C MET A 92 -14.99 -2.89 -3.49
N VAL A 93 -14.57 -2.31 -2.36
CA VAL A 93 -15.48 -1.60 -1.45
C VAL A 93 -15.44 -0.11 -1.78
N LEU A 94 -16.59 0.43 -2.19
CA LEU A 94 -16.77 1.81 -2.60
C LEU A 94 -17.76 2.50 -1.68
N ARG A 95 -17.59 3.81 -1.47
CA ARG A 95 -18.55 4.64 -0.72
C ARG A 95 -19.12 5.72 -1.61
N SER A 96 -18.42 6.84 -1.71
CA SER A 96 -18.91 8.05 -2.38
C SER A 96 -19.12 7.90 -3.89
N ASN A 97 -18.54 6.89 -4.51
CA ASN A 97 -18.64 6.64 -5.94
C ASN A 97 -19.31 5.28 -6.27
N TYR A 98 -19.88 4.59 -5.28
CA TYR A 98 -20.51 3.29 -5.46
C TYR A 98 -21.58 3.32 -6.56
N ASP A 99 -22.59 4.19 -6.44
CA ASP A 99 -23.71 4.25 -7.40
C ASP A 99 -23.25 4.56 -8.83
N THR A 100 -22.28 5.47 -8.96
CA THR A 100 -21.71 5.85 -10.25
C THR A 100 -20.97 4.68 -10.89
N VAL A 101 -20.15 3.96 -10.14
CA VAL A 101 -19.36 2.83 -10.66
C VAL A 101 -20.25 1.62 -10.94
N VAL A 102 -21.25 1.33 -10.10
CA VAL A 102 -22.24 0.28 -10.36
C VAL A 102 -22.96 0.52 -11.68
N THR A 103 -23.35 1.77 -11.96
CA THR A 103 -24.10 2.11 -13.18
C THR A 103 -23.16 2.16 -14.39
N SER A 104 -22.13 3.00 -14.32
CA SER A 104 -21.35 3.45 -15.48
C SER A 104 -19.94 2.88 -15.55
N GLY A 105 -19.44 2.27 -14.47
CA GLY A 105 -18.04 1.89 -14.33
C GLY A 105 -17.11 3.09 -14.13
N PHE A 106 -15.84 2.82 -13.90
CA PHE A 106 -14.79 3.84 -13.85
C PHE A 106 -14.42 4.31 -15.26
N SER A 107 -14.09 5.60 -15.37
CA SER A 107 -13.35 6.17 -16.50
C SER A 107 -11.96 6.56 -16.00
N ILE A 108 -10.93 6.02 -16.62
CA ILE A 108 -9.54 6.17 -16.19
C ILE A 108 -8.73 6.77 -17.34
N GLU A 109 -8.11 7.92 -17.10
CA GLU A 109 -7.06 8.48 -17.95
C GLU A 109 -5.74 8.19 -17.24
N SER A 110 -4.94 7.28 -17.81
CA SER A 110 -3.76 6.72 -17.15
C SER A 110 -2.50 6.87 -18.00
N CYS A 111 -1.44 7.39 -17.40
CA CYS A 111 -0.11 7.42 -18.02
C CYS A 111 0.43 6.00 -18.32
N ASP A 112 0.13 5.00 -17.49
CA ASP A 112 0.63 3.62 -17.65
C ASP A 112 -0.30 2.73 -18.50
N HIS A 113 -1.61 2.98 -18.42
CA HIS A 113 -2.64 2.10 -18.98
C HIS A 113 -3.41 2.70 -20.16
N GLY A 114 -3.16 3.96 -20.50
CA GLY A 114 -3.92 4.69 -21.51
C GLY A 114 -5.31 5.08 -21.03
N THR A 115 -6.27 5.18 -21.96
CA THR A 115 -7.64 5.57 -21.66
C THR A 115 -8.55 4.36 -21.54
N ILE A 116 -9.21 4.22 -20.39
CA ILE A 116 -10.13 3.12 -20.09
C ILE A 116 -11.51 3.69 -19.78
N HIS A 117 -12.53 3.09 -20.40
CA HIS A 117 -13.92 3.50 -20.21
C HIS A 117 -14.75 2.37 -19.63
N LYS A 118 -15.64 2.73 -18.71
CA LYS A 118 -16.65 1.84 -18.12
C LYS A 118 -16.07 0.58 -17.48
N TRP A 119 -14.84 0.65 -16.96
CA TRP A 119 -14.23 -0.49 -16.29
C TRP A 119 -14.97 -0.78 -14.98
N LYS A 120 -15.25 -2.06 -14.73
CA LYS A 120 -15.80 -2.56 -13.48
C LYS A 120 -14.93 -3.72 -13.00
N PRO A 121 -14.59 -3.79 -11.70
CA PRO A 121 -13.84 -4.90 -11.15
C PRO A 121 -14.56 -6.23 -11.40
N ALA A 122 -13.83 -7.26 -11.83
CA ALA A 122 -14.36 -8.58 -12.13
C ALA A 122 -14.94 -9.28 -10.88
N GLY A 123 -14.40 -8.99 -9.69
CA GLY A 123 -14.93 -9.46 -8.40
C GLY A 123 -16.15 -8.69 -7.91
N GLY A 124 -16.61 -7.69 -8.67
CA GLY A 124 -17.76 -6.85 -8.34
C GLY A 124 -17.41 -5.66 -7.44
N VAL A 125 -18.45 -4.90 -7.10
CA VAL A 125 -18.37 -3.75 -6.21
C VAL A 125 -19.43 -3.87 -5.12
N VAL A 126 -19.09 -3.46 -3.92
CA VAL A 126 -19.99 -3.39 -2.76
C VAL A 126 -19.85 -2.03 -2.07
N ASP A 127 -20.89 -1.62 -1.35
CA ASP A 127 -20.99 -0.31 -0.69
C ASP A 127 -20.38 -0.27 0.72
N SER A 128 -20.09 -1.43 1.30
CA SER A 128 -19.53 -1.56 2.65
C SER A 128 -18.76 -2.86 2.84
N ILE A 129 -17.89 -2.90 3.86
CA ILE A 129 -17.19 -4.12 4.25
C ILE A 129 -18.16 -5.16 4.83
N SER A 130 -19.23 -4.73 5.51
CA SER A 130 -20.29 -5.63 5.96
C SER A 130 -20.98 -6.34 4.80
N SER A 131 -21.21 -5.62 3.69
CA SER A 131 -21.73 -6.19 2.45
C SER A 131 -20.74 -7.21 1.86
N ALA A 132 -19.45 -6.90 1.83
CA ALA A 132 -18.40 -7.84 1.41
C ALA A 132 -18.36 -9.12 2.27
N ALA A 133 -18.44 -8.97 3.59
CA ALA A 133 -18.41 -10.09 4.54
C ALA A 133 -19.63 -11.00 4.39
N SER A 134 -20.81 -10.41 4.12
CA SER A 134 -22.07 -11.14 3.95
C SER A 134 -22.07 -12.07 2.72
N LEU A 135 -21.17 -11.86 1.76
CA LEU A 135 -21.02 -12.75 0.59
C LEU A 135 -20.34 -14.08 0.95
N GLY A 136 -19.70 -14.20 2.12
CA GLY A 136 -18.97 -15.40 2.54
C GLY A 136 -17.73 -15.72 1.71
N GLN A 137 -17.28 -14.77 0.88
CA GLN A 137 -16.07 -14.89 0.08
C GLN A 137 -14.83 -14.83 0.98
N VAL A 138 -13.90 -15.75 0.77
CA VAL A 138 -12.57 -15.69 1.40
C VAL A 138 -11.61 -14.95 0.48
N TYR A 139 -10.91 -13.97 1.04
CA TYR A 139 -9.91 -13.17 0.32
C TYR A 139 -8.51 -13.63 0.68
N ASP A 140 -7.69 -13.86 -0.35
CA ASP A 140 -6.27 -14.16 -0.19
C ASP A 140 -5.50 -12.87 0.18
N TYR A 141 -5.93 -11.73 -0.38
CA TYR A 141 -5.35 -10.41 -0.12
C TYR A 141 -6.43 -9.37 0.22
N ILE A 142 -6.16 -8.52 1.20
CA ILE A 142 -7.01 -7.38 1.58
C ILE A 142 -6.17 -6.11 1.52
N ILE A 143 -6.43 -5.25 0.54
CA ILE A 143 -5.65 -4.04 0.28
C ILE A 143 -6.40 -2.81 0.81
N CYS A 144 -5.79 -2.09 1.74
CA CYS A 144 -6.33 -0.86 2.29
C CYS A 144 -5.79 0.36 1.51
N CYS A 145 -6.68 1.04 0.78
CA CYS A 145 -6.40 2.23 -0.03
C CYS A 145 -7.19 3.47 0.42
N THR A 146 -7.93 3.39 1.52
CA THR A 146 -8.60 4.55 2.13
C THR A 146 -7.59 5.46 2.83
N LYS A 147 -8.00 6.68 3.19
CA LYS A 147 -7.17 7.57 4.00
C LYS A 147 -7.02 7.04 5.43
N ASN A 148 -5.83 7.17 6.01
CA ASN A 148 -5.59 6.76 7.39
C ASN A 148 -5.74 7.94 8.36
N ASN A 149 -6.93 8.04 8.97
CA ASN A 149 -7.28 9.08 9.93
C ASN A 149 -7.68 8.43 11.26
N PRO A 150 -6.72 8.04 12.12
CA PRO A 150 -7.02 7.38 13.39
C PRO A 150 -7.78 8.29 14.38
N ASP A 151 -7.78 9.61 14.16
CA ASP A 151 -8.56 10.58 14.94
C ASP A 151 -9.94 10.91 14.34
N ALA A 152 -10.36 10.18 13.30
CA ALA A 152 -11.75 10.17 12.84
C ALA A 152 -12.65 9.45 13.86
N PRO A 153 -13.97 9.76 13.90
CA PRO A 153 -14.90 9.04 14.76
C PRO A 153 -14.86 7.53 14.53
N PRO A 154 -15.02 6.70 15.58
CA PRO A 154 -15.03 5.25 15.45
C PRO A 154 -16.17 4.77 14.54
N PRO A 155 -16.06 3.56 13.97
CA PRO A 155 -14.99 2.57 14.19
C PRO A 155 -13.67 2.87 13.45
N SER A 156 -12.55 2.34 13.96
CA SER A 156 -11.25 2.41 13.29
C SER A 156 -11.24 1.52 12.03
N LEU A 157 -10.37 1.80 11.06
CA LEU A 157 -10.28 0.97 9.85
C LEU A 157 -9.95 -0.50 10.19
N VAL A 158 -9.10 -0.74 11.19
CA VAL A 158 -8.76 -2.08 11.69
C VAL A 158 -10.01 -2.84 12.13
N ASP A 159 -10.91 -2.18 12.85
CA ASP A 159 -12.18 -2.77 13.30
C ASP A 159 -13.12 -3.01 12.13
N ILE A 160 -13.16 -2.07 11.18
CA ILE A 160 -14.03 -2.20 10.00
C ILE A 160 -13.60 -3.39 9.14
N VAL A 161 -12.29 -3.66 8.96
CA VAL A 161 -11.82 -4.78 8.12
C VAL A 161 -11.93 -6.15 8.79
N ARG A 162 -12.07 -6.21 10.12
CA ARG A 162 -12.09 -7.46 10.88
C ARG A 162 -13.03 -8.55 10.32
N PRO A 163 -14.26 -8.25 9.85
CA PRO A 163 -15.19 -9.28 9.36
C PRO A 163 -14.76 -9.98 8.06
N VAL A 164 -13.82 -9.42 7.31
CA VAL A 164 -13.34 -9.97 6.02
C VAL A 164 -11.95 -10.60 6.12
N VAL A 165 -11.25 -10.43 7.26
CA VAL A 165 -9.95 -11.05 7.50
C VAL A 165 -10.15 -12.51 7.90
N THR A 166 -9.60 -13.44 7.12
CA THR A 166 -9.56 -14.86 7.48
C THR A 166 -8.26 -15.16 8.24
N PRO A 167 -8.33 -15.61 9.51
CA PRO A 167 -7.15 -15.97 10.30
C PRO A 167 -6.24 -16.96 9.56
N ASP A 168 -4.92 -16.79 9.73
CA ASP A 168 -3.87 -17.66 9.15
C ASP A 168 -3.82 -17.72 7.61
N ARG A 169 -4.71 -16.99 6.92
CA ARG A 169 -4.86 -17.06 5.46
C ARG A 169 -4.74 -15.71 4.77
N SER A 170 -5.56 -14.74 5.14
CA SER A 170 -5.56 -13.44 4.45
C SER A 170 -4.26 -12.70 4.69
N VAL A 171 -3.68 -12.14 3.62
CA VAL A 171 -2.57 -11.19 3.71
C VAL A 171 -3.16 -9.78 3.66
N ILE A 172 -2.79 -8.93 4.61
CA ILE A 172 -3.28 -7.54 4.69
C ILE A 172 -2.22 -6.62 4.10
N ILE A 173 -2.58 -5.74 3.17
CA ILE A 173 -1.65 -4.82 2.52
C ILE A 173 -2.08 -3.39 2.77
N LEU A 174 -1.18 -2.58 3.34
CA LEU A 174 -1.45 -1.17 3.64
C LEU A 174 -0.66 -0.29 2.69
N ILE A 175 -1.33 0.29 1.69
CA ILE A 175 -0.73 1.23 0.71
C ILE A 175 -0.86 2.69 1.18
N GLN A 176 -1.54 2.91 2.30
CA GLN A 176 -1.83 4.22 2.87
C GLN A 176 -0.54 4.95 3.28
N ASN A 177 -0.57 6.28 3.33
CA ASN A 177 0.56 7.08 3.81
C ASN A 177 0.73 6.95 5.34
N GLY A 178 1.93 7.29 5.81
CA GLY A 178 2.24 7.39 7.23
C GLY A 178 3.26 6.37 7.70
N LEU A 179 3.61 6.48 8.98
CA LEU A 179 4.50 5.58 9.71
C LEU A 179 3.70 4.66 10.63
N ASN A 180 4.20 3.44 10.88
CA ASN A 180 3.66 2.51 11.88
C ASN A 180 2.16 2.18 11.75
N ILE A 181 1.58 2.41 10.59
CA ILE A 181 0.17 2.16 10.30
C ILE A 181 -0.17 0.67 10.38
N GLU A 182 0.86 -0.18 10.30
CA GLU A 182 0.84 -1.63 10.38
C GLU A 182 0.69 -2.14 11.82
N LYS A 183 1.21 -1.42 12.83
CA LYS A 183 1.23 -1.88 14.23
C LYS A 183 -0.17 -2.28 14.74
N PRO A 184 -1.24 -1.48 14.54
CA PRO A 184 -2.59 -1.86 14.97
C PRO A 184 -3.15 -3.10 14.27
N TYR A 185 -2.74 -3.37 13.02
CA TYR A 185 -3.17 -4.57 12.29
C TYR A 185 -2.49 -5.83 12.80
N ILE A 186 -1.20 -5.76 13.14
CA ILE A 186 -0.48 -6.89 13.74
C ILE A 186 -1.06 -7.22 15.12
N GLU A 187 -1.39 -6.21 15.92
CA GLU A 187 -2.04 -6.42 17.21
C GLU A 187 -3.41 -7.09 17.06
N ALA A 188 -4.23 -6.62 16.11
CA ALA A 188 -5.57 -7.14 15.87
C ALA A 188 -5.62 -8.49 15.17
N PHE A 189 -4.60 -8.82 14.36
CA PHE A 189 -4.51 -10.00 13.51
C PHE A 189 -3.13 -10.68 13.65
N PRO A 190 -2.78 -11.19 14.85
CA PRO A 190 -1.42 -11.63 15.17
C PRO A 190 -0.93 -12.81 14.34
N THR A 191 -1.82 -13.57 13.70
CA THR A 191 -1.48 -14.73 12.87
C THR A 191 -1.52 -14.44 11.36
N ASN A 192 -1.87 -13.21 10.96
CA ASN A 192 -1.91 -12.79 9.56
C ASN A 192 -0.63 -12.03 9.18
N VAL A 193 -0.19 -12.21 7.94
CA VAL A 193 0.90 -11.42 7.37
C VAL A 193 0.38 -10.02 7.05
N VAL A 194 1.14 -9.00 7.45
CA VAL A 194 0.89 -7.60 7.11
C VAL A 194 2.02 -7.09 6.21
N LEU A 195 1.67 -6.64 5.01
CA LEU A 195 2.57 -6.02 4.05
C LEU A 195 2.40 -4.51 4.07
N SER A 196 3.54 -3.81 4.09
CA SER A 196 3.62 -2.36 3.97
C SER A 196 3.88 -1.99 2.52
N GLY A 197 2.98 -1.19 1.94
CA GLY A 197 3.11 -0.65 0.59
C GLY A 197 3.46 0.83 0.61
N VAL A 198 4.60 1.21 0.03
CA VAL A 198 5.00 2.61 -0.15
C VAL A 198 4.74 3.00 -1.60
N SER A 199 3.55 3.53 -1.87
CA SER A 199 3.18 4.02 -3.21
C SER A 199 3.77 5.39 -3.51
N LEU A 200 4.32 5.58 -4.71
CA LEU A 200 4.73 6.87 -5.26
C LEU A 200 3.87 7.22 -6.49
N CYS A 201 2.65 6.66 -6.58
CA CYS A 201 1.70 6.90 -7.66
C CYS A 201 1.01 8.27 -7.50
N GLY A 202 0.89 9.00 -8.61
CA GLY A 202 0.08 10.21 -8.70
C GLY A 202 -1.28 9.90 -9.33
N SER A 203 -2.31 9.73 -8.51
CA SER A 203 -3.66 9.47 -8.99
C SER A 203 -4.74 10.17 -8.16
N THR A 204 -5.70 10.79 -8.84
CA THR A 204 -6.77 11.56 -8.25
C THR A 204 -8.12 11.24 -8.88
N GLU A 205 -9.12 11.06 -8.04
CA GLU A 205 -10.52 11.10 -8.46
C GLU A 205 -10.99 12.57 -8.54
N ILE A 206 -11.27 13.04 -9.76
CA ILE A 206 -11.70 14.41 -10.04
C ILE A 206 -13.23 14.58 -10.00
N ALA A 207 -13.96 13.50 -10.18
CA ALA A 207 -15.41 13.38 -10.01
C ALA A 207 -15.73 11.90 -9.74
N PRO A 208 -16.89 11.55 -9.16
CA PRO A 208 -17.24 10.15 -8.87
C PRO A 208 -16.98 9.22 -10.07
N GLY A 209 -16.11 8.23 -9.88
CA GLY A 209 -15.74 7.25 -10.91
C GLY A 209 -14.81 7.76 -12.03
N ARG A 210 -14.36 9.03 -11.99
CA ARG A 210 -13.43 9.62 -12.98
C ARG A 210 -12.05 9.81 -12.39
N ILE A 211 -11.10 9.00 -12.86
CA ILE A 211 -9.72 8.94 -12.37
C ILE A 211 -8.78 9.59 -13.38
N ILE A 212 -7.90 10.46 -12.89
CA ILE A 212 -6.70 10.91 -13.59
C ILE A 212 -5.50 10.29 -12.88
N HIS A 213 -4.68 9.55 -13.61
CA HIS A 213 -3.43 8.95 -13.16
C HIS A 213 -2.29 9.52 -13.99
N ASN A 214 -1.60 10.50 -13.41
CA ASN A 214 -0.69 11.41 -14.10
C ASN A 214 0.78 11.27 -13.66
N ASP A 215 1.07 10.46 -12.65
CA ASP A 215 2.44 10.04 -12.31
C ASP A 215 2.47 8.53 -12.13
N ALA A 216 3.46 7.89 -12.76
CA ALA A 216 3.52 6.46 -12.97
C ALA A 216 3.39 5.67 -11.66
N ASP A 217 2.74 4.52 -11.73
CA ASP A 217 2.55 3.67 -10.56
C ASP A 217 3.86 2.98 -10.18
N LYS A 218 4.47 3.52 -9.12
CA LYS A 218 5.64 2.94 -8.46
C LYS A 218 5.27 2.49 -7.07
N LEU A 219 5.52 1.22 -6.76
CA LEU A 219 5.15 0.63 -5.47
C LEU A 219 6.31 -0.18 -4.89
N LEU A 220 6.73 0.17 -3.67
CA LEU A 220 7.63 -0.64 -2.86
C LEU A 220 6.80 -1.49 -1.91
N VAL A 221 7.06 -2.79 -1.83
CA VAL A 221 6.32 -3.69 -0.94
C VAL A 221 7.27 -4.52 -0.11
N GLY A 222 7.19 -4.39 1.21
CA GLY A 222 7.87 -5.26 2.15
C GLY A 222 6.91 -5.78 3.21
N TYR A 223 7.28 -6.83 3.93
CA TYR A 223 6.52 -7.21 5.11
C TYR A 223 6.85 -6.27 6.27
N PHE A 224 5.88 -5.98 7.12
CA PHE A 224 6.15 -5.33 8.40
C PHE A 224 6.37 -6.43 9.45
N PRO A 225 7.47 -6.39 10.23
CA PRO A 225 7.83 -7.51 11.11
C PRO A 225 6.72 -7.91 12.08
N ASN A 226 6.19 -9.12 11.91
CA ASN A 226 5.34 -9.80 12.89
C ASN A 226 6.13 -10.93 13.56
N ALA A 227 6.38 -10.82 14.87
CA ALA A 227 7.17 -11.78 15.65
C ALA A 227 6.50 -13.16 15.79
N ASN A 228 5.20 -13.26 15.54
CA ASN A 228 4.45 -14.52 15.65
C ASN A 228 4.53 -15.38 14.38
N ILE A 229 5.14 -14.87 13.31
CA ILE A 229 5.19 -15.52 12.00
C ILE A 229 6.64 -15.65 11.55
N ASP A 230 7.02 -16.82 11.04
CA ASP A 230 8.35 -17.03 10.45
C ASP A 230 8.68 -15.96 9.39
N PRO A 231 9.83 -15.27 9.47
CA PRO A 231 10.21 -14.25 8.50
C PRO A 231 10.19 -14.76 7.05
N GLY A 232 10.55 -16.03 6.82
CA GLY A 232 10.51 -16.62 5.49
C GLY A 232 9.10 -16.71 4.90
N ILE A 233 8.07 -16.93 5.72
CA ILE A 233 6.65 -16.87 5.28
C ILE A 233 6.29 -15.44 4.86
N GLN A 234 6.69 -14.45 5.66
CA GLN A 234 6.38 -13.04 5.41
C GLN A 234 7.06 -12.53 4.14
N ILE A 235 8.32 -12.90 3.91
CA ILE A 235 9.07 -12.60 2.68
C ILE A 235 8.37 -13.20 1.46
N ARG A 236 8.03 -14.50 1.50
CA ARG A 236 7.35 -15.16 0.37
C ARG A 236 6.00 -14.53 0.04
N ALA A 237 5.24 -14.10 1.05
CA ALA A 237 3.98 -13.40 0.83
C ALA A 237 4.18 -12.04 0.13
N ALA A 238 5.22 -11.29 0.51
CA ALA A 238 5.57 -10.03 -0.15
C ALA A 238 6.02 -10.24 -1.60
N GLU A 239 6.91 -11.21 -1.85
CA GLU A 239 7.39 -11.55 -3.19
C GLU A 239 6.24 -12.02 -4.11
N GLU A 240 5.32 -12.82 -3.59
CA GLU A 240 4.15 -13.29 -4.33
C GLU A 240 3.20 -12.13 -4.68
N PHE A 241 2.94 -11.22 -3.74
CA PHE A 241 2.16 -10.03 -4.04
C PHE A 241 2.82 -9.16 -5.11
N VAL A 242 4.14 -8.95 -5.03
CA VAL A 242 4.91 -8.23 -6.07
C VAL A 242 4.79 -8.93 -7.42
N ARG A 243 4.85 -10.27 -7.46
CA ARG A 243 4.66 -11.05 -8.70
C ARG A 243 3.28 -10.83 -9.30
N ILE A 244 2.22 -10.83 -8.48
CA ILE A 244 0.84 -10.58 -8.91
C ILE A 244 0.71 -9.14 -9.45
N TYR A 245 1.21 -8.15 -8.72
CA TYR A 245 1.09 -6.73 -9.08
C TYR A 245 1.87 -6.39 -10.36
N LYS A 246 3.04 -7.01 -10.57
CA LYS A 246 3.91 -6.78 -11.73
C LYS A 246 3.38 -7.39 -13.02
N ALA A 247 2.42 -8.32 -12.94
CA ALA A 247 2.03 -9.14 -14.09
C ALA A 247 1.38 -8.37 -15.24
N SER A 248 0.90 -7.15 -15.02
CA SER A 248 0.43 -6.27 -16.10
C SER A 248 1.55 -5.86 -17.06
N GLY A 249 2.81 -5.87 -16.60
CA GLY A 249 3.97 -5.39 -17.34
C GLY A 249 4.02 -3.87 -17.56
N ARG A 250 3.15 -3.10 -16.88
CA ARG A 250 2.99 -1.64 -17.11
C ARG A 250 3.48 -0.75 -15.98
N VAL A 251 3.75 -1.33 -14.80
CA VAL A 251 4.04 -0.58 -13.56
C VAL A 251 5.39 -0.98 -12.98
N GLU A 252 5.95 -0.12 -12.12
CA GLU A 252 7.18 -0.39 -11.39
C GLU A 252 6.85 -0.87 -9.97
N VAL A 253 6.97 -2.16 -9.72
CA VAL A 253 6.79 -2.73 -8.38
C VAL A 253 7.98 -3.58 -8.00
N GLN A 254 8.43 -3.42 -6.76
CA GLN A 254 9.55 -4.17 -6.24
C GLN A 254 9.35 -4.61 -4.80
N TYR A 255 9.88 -5.79 -4.50
CA TYR A 255 10.05 -6.23 -3.13
C TYR A 255 11.08 -5.34 -2.45
N ASP A 256 10.74 -4.86 -1.26
CA ASP A 256 11.58 -4.01 -0.43
C ASP A 256 11.91 -4.74 0.87
N SER A 257 13.18 -5.13 1.00
CA SER A 257 13.69 -5.78 2.20
C SER A 257 13.81 -4.82 3.40
N ASP A 258 13.76 -3.51 3.17
CA ASP A 258 13.84 -2.47 4.20
C ASP A 258 12.72 -1.43 4.01
N VAL A 259 11.48 -1.90 4.09
CA VAL A 259 10.30 -1.06 3.92
C VAL A 259 10.19 0.04 5.00
N ILE A 260 10.80 -0.16 6.16
CA ILE A 260 10.90 0.84 7.23
C ILE A 260 11.74 2.02 6.75
N ARG A 261 12.90 1.78 6.13
CA ARG A 261 13.70 2.84 5.49
C ARG A 261 12.90 3.58 4.41
N SER A 262 12.15 2.86 3.59
CA SER A 262 11.35 3.47 2.53
C SER A 262 10.20 4.34 3.06
N ARG A 263 9.53 3.89 4.13
CA ARG A 263 8.52 4.69 4.86
C ARG A 263 9.12 6.00 5.36
N TRP A 264 10.24 5.94 6.08
CA TRP A 264 10.93 7.13 6.58
C TRP A 264 11.41 8.05 5.45
N ARG A 265 11.95 7.49 4.36
CA ARG A 265 12.40 8.28 3.20
C ARG A 265 11.24 9.09 2.60
N LYS A 266 10.07 8.47 2.46
CA LYS A 266 8.87 9.15 1.94
C LYS A 266 8.35 10.22 2.91
N LEU A 267 8.51 10.00 4.22
CA LEU A 267 8.11 10.97 5.25
C LEU A 267 8.94 12.25 5.25
N ILE A 268 10.18 12.23 4.75
CA ILE A 268 10.98 13.47 4.58
C ILE A 268 10.18 14.49 3.76
N TYR A 269 9.53 14.06 2.67
CA TYR A 269 8.65 14.91 1.87
C TYR A 269 7.28 15.09 2.55
N ASN A 270 6.64 13.99 2.95
CA ASN A 270 5.25 14.01 3.41
C ASN A 270 5.04 14.74 4.75
N THR A 271 6.03 14.81 5.63
CA THR A 271 5.94 15.54 6.90
C THR A 271 6.17 17.05 6.72
N VAL A 272 6.64 17.48 5.54
CA VAL A 272 7.06 18.86 5.28
C VAL A 272 6.23 19.50 4.17
N TYR A 273 6.36 19.04 2.93
CA TYR A 273 5.64 19.63 1.80
C TYR A 273 4.13 19.45 1.92
N ASN A 274 3.64 18.24 2.17
CA ASN A 274 2.19 17.99 2.28
C ASN A 274 1.48 18.95 3.25
N PRO A 275 1.90 19.10 4.53
CA PRO A 275 1.22 19.98 5.46
C PRO A 275 1.40 21.46 5.10
N ILE A 276 2.59 21.88 4.68
CA ILE A 276 2.81 23.28 4.28
C ILE A 276 1.91 23.64 3.10
N CYS A 277 1.90 22.83 2.05
CA CYS A 277 1.07 23.05 0.87
C CYS A 277 -0.43 23.06 1.22
N ALA A 278 -0.86 22.20 2.14
CA ALA A 278 -2.24 22.17 2.61
C ALA A 278 -2.64 23.41 3.42
N LEU A 279 -1.72 23.95 4.23
CA LEU A 279 -1.98 25.10 5.10
C LEU A 279 -1.89 26.44 4.36
N THR A 280 -0.98 26.57 3.40
CA THR A 280 -0.77 27.81 2.63
C THR A 280 -1.56 27.87 1.35
N ASP A 281 -2.07 26.72 0.88
CA ASP A 281 -2.67 26.53 -0.43
C ASP A 281 -1.72 26.82 -1.61
N LEU A 282 -0.41 26.72 -1.40
CA LEU A 282 0.63 26.78 -2.43
C LEU A 282 1.16 25.38 -2.72
N ASP A 283 1.36 25.03 -3.99
CA ASP A 283 2.10 23.81 -4.37
C ASP A 283 3.60 23.92 -4.08
N SER A 284 4.29 22.78 -4.19
CA SER A 284 5.73 22.64 -3.93
C SER A 284 6.58 23.59 -4.79
N SER A 285 6.19 23.79 -6.06
CA SER A 285 6.89 24.64 -7.02
C SER A 285 6.77 26.09 -6.62
N ARG A 286 5.54 26.55 -6.31
CA ARG A 286 5.29 27.92 -5.83
C ARG A 286 6.00 28.22 -4.51
N LEU A 287 6.10 27.27 -3.59
CA LEU A 287 6.88 27.45 -2.35
C LEU A 287 8.38 27.65 -2.61
N ARG A 288 8.94 26.89 -3.56
CA ARG A 288 10.35 27.02 -3.97
C ARG A 288 10.58 28.32 -4.73
N LEU A 289 9.70 28.70 -5.66
CA LEU A 289 9.77 29.98 -6.37
C LEU A 289 9.63 31.17 -5.40
N PHE A 290 8.74 31.08 -4.42
CA PHE A 290 8.62 32.08 -3.35
C PHE A 290 9.88 32.18 -2.48
N SER A 291 10.78 31.20 -2.52
CA SER A 291 12.07 31.27 -1.84
C SER A 291 13.13 32.07 -2.61
N MET A 292 12.85 32.47 -3.86
CA MET A 292 13.75 33.28 -4.67
C MET A 292 13.64 34.78 -4.28
N PRO A 293 14.76 35.48 -4.04
CA PRO A 293 14.74 36.92 -3.74
C PRO A 293 14.02 37.77 -4.78
N GLU A 294 14.16 37.41 -6.06
CA GLU A 294 13.55 38.12 -7.19
C GLU A 294 12.01 37.99 -7.19
N MET A 295 11.50 36.86 -6.68
CA MET A 295 10.07 36.56 -6.67
C MET A 295 9.37 37.05 -5.41
N ASN A 296 10.06 37.00 -4.26
CA ASN A 296 9.41 37.22 -2.97
C ASN A 296 9.21 38.71 -2.65
N GLY A 297 9.95 39.62 -3.31
CA GLY A 297 9.78 41.07 -3.20
C GLY A 297 9.82 41.61 -1.77
N THR A 298 10.36 40.82 -0.83
CA THR A 298 10.26 41.12 0.60
C THR A 298 11.28 42.19 0.99
N ALA A 299 10.94 43.01 1.98
CA ALA A 299 11.88 43.95 2.60
C ALA A 299 13.01 43.24 3.39
N ALA A 300 12.93 41.91 3.53
CA ALA A 300 13.93 41.06 4.17
C ALA A 300 14.72 40.30 3.07
N PRO A 301 15.76 40.90 2.48
CA PRO A 301 16.48 40.32 1.32
C PRO A 301 17.13 38.95 1.55
N SER A 302 17.10 38.42 2.78
CA SER A 302 17.63 37.10 3.17
C SER A 302 16.56 36.04 3.46
N PHE A 303 15.26 36.34 3.33
CA PHE A 303 14.23 35.33 3.60
C PHE A 303 14.16 34.29 2.47
N ASN A 304 14.41 33.02 2.83
CA ASN A 304 14.32 31.88 1.94
C ASN A 304 13.49 30.79 2.63
N PHE A 305 12.26 30.59 2.17
CA PHE A 305 11.30 29.68 2.79
C PHE A 305 11.83 28.23 2.84
N VAL A 306 12.55 27.79 1.80
CA VAL A 306 13.20 26.47 1.76
C VAL A 306 14.23 26.34 2.89
N GLU A 307 15.12 27.31 3.05
CA GLU A 307 16.21 27.24 4.04
C GLU A 307 15.73 27.51 5.48
N THR A 308 14.67 28.30 5.66
CA THR A 308 14.16 28.63 7.00
C THR A 308 13.18 27.62 7.57
N LEU A 309 12.48 26.86 6.72
CA LEU A 309 11.41 25.96 7.17
C LEU A 309 11.52 24.55 6.59
N ILE A 310 11.63 24.42 5.26
CA ILE A 310 11.57 23.11 4.59
C ILE A 310 12.79 22.26 4.96
N ARG A 311 14.00 22.77 4.75
CA ARG A 311 15.25 22.04 5.00
C ARG A 311 15.42 21.70 6.48
N PRO A 312 15.21 22.61 7.45
CA PRO A 312 15.25 22.28 8.87
C PRO A 312 14.26 21.16 9.25
N ALA A 313 13.00 21.22 8.79
CA ALA A 313 12.01 20.19 9.07
C ALA A 313 12.40 18.82 8.46
N MET A 314 12.94 18.81 7.25
CA MET A 314 13.42 17.58 6.61
C MET A 314 14.60 16.96 7.37
N LEU A 315 15.51 17.78 7.89
CA LEU A 315 16.62 17.34 8.73
C LEU A 315 16.13 16.74 10.04
N GLU A 316 15.14 17.36 10.71
CA GLU A 316 14.52 16.79 11.92
C GLU A 316 13.96 15.39 11.67
N VAL A 317 13.31 15.17 10.51
CA VAL A 317 12.78 13.84 10.13
C VAL A 317 13.92 12.85 9.87
N CYS A 318 15.04 13.28 9.27
CA CYS A 318 16.20 12.41 9.06
C CYS A 318 16.84 11.98 10.38
N GLU A 319 17.01 12.92 11.33
CA GLU A 319 17.54 12.62 12.67
C GLU A 319 16.60 11.69 13.45
N ALA A 320 15.28 11.92 13.36
CA ALA A 320 14.29 11.02 13.94
C ALA A 320 14.36 9.60 13.35
N ALA A 321 14.48 9.47 12.03
CA ALA A 321 14.63 8.17 11.36
C ALA A 321 15.89 7.42 11.84
N LYS A 322 17.01 8.13 11.97
CA LYS A 322 18.27 7.58 12.47
C LYS A 322 18.15 7.11 13.91
N ALA A 323 17.61 7.95 14.79
CA ALA A 323 17.52 7.65 16.22
C ALA A 323 16.46 6.58 16.56
N ALA A 324 15.28 6.63 15.93
CA ALA A 324 14.17 5.75 16.25
C ALA A 324 14.23 4.39 15.53
N ALA A 325 14.76 4.36 14.29
CA ALA A 325 14.73 3.17 13.44
C ALA A 325 16.10 2.72 12.93
N GLY A 326 17.19 3.40 13.31
CA GLY A 326 18.53 3.10 12.79
C GLY A 326 18.67 3.40 11.29
N VAL A 327 17.76 4.19 10.72
CA VAL A 327 17.74 4.50 9.28
C VAL A 327 18.56 5.75 9.02
N GLU A 328 19.78 5.56 8.51
CA GLU A 328 20.64 6.65 8.06
C GLU A 328 20.54 6.84 6.54
N PHE A 329 20.30 8.09 6.14
CA PHE A 329 20.23 8.50 4.74
C PHE A 329 21.53 9.13 4.27
N GLN A 330 21.71 9.21 2.95
CA GLN A 330 22.86 9.91 2.38
C GLN A 330 22.76 11.43 2.63
N PRO A 331 23.89 12.15 2.73
CA PRO A 331 23.89 13.58 3.06
C PRO A 331 23.07 14.46 2.11
N ASP A 332 22.93 14.04 0.85
CA ASP A 332 22.19 14.75 -0.19
C ASP A 332 20.68 14.47 -0.19
N VAL A 333 20.17 13.58 0.69
CA VAL A 333 18.76 13.18 0.68
C VAL A 333 17.81 14.37 0.82
N VAL A 334 18.18 15.37 1.61
CA VAL A 334 17.35 16.55 1.83
C VAL A 334 17.30 17.42 0.57
N ASP A 335 18.43 17.61 -0.12
CA ASP A 335 18.46 18.30 -1.40
C ASP A 335 17.65 17.58 -2.47
N LEU A 336 17.75 16.24 -2.52
CA LEU A 336 16.94 15.42 -3.41
C LEU A 336 15.44 15.58 -3.10
N GLN A 337 15.06 15.66 -1.83
CA GLN A 337 13.65 15.81 -1.44
C GLN A 337 13.09 17.22 -1.65
N VAL A 338 13.90 18.26 -1.44
CA VAL A 338 13.56 19.64 -1.82
C VAL A 338 13.29 19.75 -3.33
N ASN A 339 14.04 18.99 -4.13
CA ASN A 339 13.95 19.02 -5.59
C ASN A 339 13.21 17.80 -6.17
N ALA A 340 12.42 17.07 -5.36
CA ALA A 340 11.79 15.82 -5.78
C ALA A 340 10.81 16.00 -6.95
N GLU A 341 10.13 17.15 -6.98
CA GLU A 341 9.24 17.54 -8.06
C GLU A 341 9.92 18.59 -8.98
N SER A 342 9.59 18.53 -10.28
CA SER A 342 10.07 19.54 -11.22
C SER A 342 9.57 20.94 -10.84
N ILE A 343 10.41 21.95 -11.01
CA ILE A 343 10.10 23.34 -10.63
C ILE A 343 8.97 23.97 -11.47
N ASP A 344 8.68 23.39 -12.63
CA ASP A 344 7.60 23.78 -13.55
C ASP A 344 6.39 22.84 -13.49
N GLY A 345 6.37 21.90 -12.54
CA GLY A 345 5.29 20.90 -12.41
C GLY A 345 4.01 21.45 -11.79
N PHE A 346 4.12 22.38 -10.84
CA PHE A 346 2.98 22.98 -10.12
C PHE A 346 1.98 21.94 -9.56
N ILE A 347 2.50 20.83 -9.05
CA ILE A 347 1.71 19.66 -8.65
C ILE A 347 1.18 19.84 -7.22
N LEU A 348 -0.11 19.55 -7.04
CA LEU A 348 -0.74 19.59 -5.73
C LEU A 348 -0.41 18.32 -4.95
N THR A 349 0.11 18.49 -3.73
CA THR A 349 0.32 17.37 -2.81
C THR A 349 -1.01 16.72 -2.42
N SER A 350 -0.98 15.44 -2.05
CA SER A 350 -2.22 14.73 -1.68
C SER A 350 -2.97 15.38 -0.51
N MET A 351 -2.24 15.89 0.47
CA MET A 351 -2.83 16.57 1.63
C MET A 351 -3.43 17.93 1.25
N GLN A 352 -2.81 18.67 0.32
CA GLN A 352 -3.38 19.91 -0.22
C GLN A 352 -4.68 19.65 -0.98
N GLN A 353 -4.75 18.56 -1.77
CA GLN A 353 -5.98 18.16 -2.44
C GLN A 353 -7.10 17.83 -1.45
N ASP A 354 -6.78 17.12 -0.37
CA ASP A 354 -7.73 16.85 0.71
C ASP A 354 -8.19 18.15 1.39
N ALA A 355 -7.26 19.08 1.63
CA ALA A 355 -7.57 20.37 2.23
C ALA A 355 -8.53 21.21 1.37
N ARG A 356 -8.31 21.26 0.05
CA ARG A 356 -9.19 21.93 -0.92
C ARG A 356 -10.58 21.28 -1.00
N LYS A 357 -10.67 19.98 -0.75
CA LYS A 357 -11.93 19.23 -0.68
C LYS A 357 -12.62 19.32 0.69
N GLY A 358 -12.04 20.06 1.66
CA GLY A 358 -12.58 20.19 3.02
C GLY A 358 -12.58 18.87 3.78
N ARG A 359 -11.62 17.98 3.50
CA ARG A 359 -11.52 16.65 4.11
C ARG A 359 -10.59 16.66 5.33
N LEU A 360 -10.71 15.62 6.14
CA LEU A 360 -9.70 15.36 7.17
C LEU A 360 -8.34 15.08 6.52
N LEU A 361 -7.26 15.46 7.20
CA LEU A 361 -5.89 15.28 6.73
C LEU A 361 -5.25 14.09 7.45
N GLU A 362 -4.31 13.39 6.82
CA GLU A 362 -3.59 12.25 7.42
C GLU A 362 -2.53 12.73 8.46
N CYS A 363 -2.88 13.70 9.31
CA CYS A 363 -1.98 14.37 10.25
C CYS A 363 -1.35 13.43 11.25
N GLU A 364 -2.16 12.55 11.86
CA GLU A 364 -1.70 11.63 12.89
C GLU A 364 -0.74 10.57 12.36
N ALA A 365 -1.07 9.99 11.20
CA ALA A 365 -0.27 8.92 10.61
C ALA A 365 1.05 9.43 10.02
N ILE A 366 1.10 10.69 9.56
CA ILE A 366 2.28 11.28 8.92
C ILE A 366 3.10 12.08 9.95
N LEU A 367 2.59 13.23 10.40
CA LEU A 367 3.33 14.15 11.26
C LEU A 367 3.35 13.66 12.70
N GLY A 368 2.17 13.28 13.23
CA GLY A 368 2.01 12.87 14.62
C GLY A 368 2.88 11.67 14.97
N GLU A 369 2.90 10.65 14.10
CA GLU A 369 3.68 9.44 14.35
C GLU A 369 5.19 9.66 14.22
N ALA A 370 5.64 10.35 13.16
CA ALA A 370 7.06 10.69 13.02
C ALA A 370 7.58 11.51 14.22
N LEU A 371 6.76 12.45 14.69
CA LEU A 371 7.06 13.27 15.87
C LEU A 371 7.14 12.43 17.15
N ARG A 372 6.16 11.52 17.38
CA ARG A 372 6.15 10.62 18.55
C ARG A 372 7.40 9.73 18.57
N GLU A 373 7.73 9.10 17.45
CA GLU A 373 8.90 8.21 17.36
C GLU A 373 10.21 8.98 17.57
N GLY A 374 10.37 10.15 16.95
CA GLY A 374 11.57 10.98 17.13
C GLY A 374 11.74 11.49 18.55
N GLU A 375 10.68 11.99 19.19
CA GLU A 375 10.73 12.48 20.57
C GLU A 375 11.00 11.36 21.58
N GLN A 376 10.40 10.17 21.38
CA GLN A 376 10.70 8.99 22.20
C GLN A 376 12.17 8.56 22.08
N ALA A 377 12.77 8.74 20.92
CA ALA A 377 14.20 8.50 20.67
C ALA A 377 15.11 9.66 21.13
N GLY A 378 14.55 10.72 21.74
CA GLY A 378 15.31 11.85 22.27
C GLY A 378 15.70 12.92 21.23
N VAL A 379 15.11 12.90 20.03
CA VAL A 379 15.36 13.89 18.98
C VAL A 379 14.47 15.11 19.18
N SER A 380 15.08 16.30 19.11
CA SER A 380 14.33 17.57 19.10
C SER A 380 13.79 17.82 17.70
N MET A 381 12.45 17.93 17.57
CA MET A 381 11.76 18.18 16.30
C MET A 381 10.83 19.40 16.36
N PRO A 382 11.33 20.60 16.75
CA PRO A 382 10.48 21.77 16.96
C PRO A 382 9.72 22.23 15.71
N VAL A 383 10.33 22.16 14.53
CA VAL A 383 9.68 22.61 13.29
C VAL A 383 8.54 21.66 12.91
N VAL A 384 8.78 20.35 12.93
CA VAL A 384 7.74 19.34 12.69
C VAL A 384 6.63 19.44 13.74
N ARG A 385 6.97 19.69 15.01
CA ARG A 385 5.98 19.91 16.08
C ARG A 385 5.05 21.10 15.79
N THR A 386 5.61 22.21 15.29
CA THR A 386 4.84 23.38 14.89
C THR A 386 3.92 23.05 13.71
N LEU A 387 4.43 22.40 12.66
CA LEU A 387 3.62 21.98 11.51
C LEU A 387 2.48 21.06 11.95
N TYR A 388 2.77 20.09 12.82
CA TYR A 388 1.77 19.19 13.40
C TYR A 388 0.68 19.96 14.15
N SER A 389 1.04 20.94 14.97
CA SER A 389 0.09 21.74 15.74
C SER A 389 -0.82 22.58 14.83
N LEU A 390 -0.28 23.19 13.77
CA LEU A 390 -1.07 23.92 12.77
C LEU A 390 -2.03 22.98 12.02
N CYS A 391 -1.55 21.81 11.64
CA CYS A 391 -2.34 20.75 11.05
C CYS A 391 -3.48 20.27 11.97
N LYS A 392 -3.24 20.14 13.28
CA LYS A 392 -4.31 19.83 14.27
C LYS A 392 -5.33 20.96 14.37
N GLY A 393 -4.91 22.23 14.29
CA GLY A 393 -5.82 23.37 14.22
C GLY A 393 -6.70 23.35 12.96
N TYR A 394 -6.11 23.08 11.79
CA TYR A 394 -6.86 22.84 10.56
C TYR A 394 -7.85 21.68 10.74
N GLN A 395 -7.38 20.57 11.32
CA GLN A 395 -8.14 19.36 11.53
C GLN A 395 -9.36 19.59 12.42
N PHE A 396 -9.21 20.36 13.50
CA PHE A 396 -10.30 20.77 14.37
C PHE A 396 -11.37 21.56 13.62
N ARG A 397 -10.96 22.59 12.85
CA ARG A 397 -11.88 23.40 12.03
C ARG A 397 -12.69 22.56 11.04
N VAL A 398 -12.07 21.55 10.42
CA VAL A 398 -12.79 20.63 9.53
C VAL A 398 -13.76 19.76 10.31
N ARG A 399 -13.33 19.18 11.44
CA ARG A 399 -14.19 18.35 12.27
C ARG A 399 -15.40 19.12 12.80
N GLU A 400 -15.22 20.39 13.18
CA GLU A 400 -16.31 21.30 13.55
C GLU A 400 -17.33 21.44 12.41
N LYS A 401 -16.88 21.79 11.20
CA LYS A 401 -17.74 21.91 10.02
C LYS A 401 -18.49 20.63 9.68
N LEU A 402 -17.89 19.47 9.97
CA LEU A 402 -18.48 18.16 9.72
C LEU A 402 -19.34 17.63 10.89
N GLY A 403 -19.47 18.38 11.99
CA GLY A 403 -20.22 17.93 13.18
C GLY A 403 -19.56 16.75 13.90
N MET A 404 -18.24 16.63 13.84
CA MET A 404 -17.43 15.53 14.39
C MET A 404 -16.70 15.87 15.71
N LEU A 405 -17.10 16.96 16.37
CA LEU A 405 -16.57 17.32 17.69
C LEU A 405 -17.25 16.47 18.77
N PRO A 406 -16.53 16.08 19.84
CA PRO A 406 -17.10 15.29 20.93
C PRO A 406 -18.10 16.09 21.79
N MET A 407 -18.07 17.42 21.70
CA MET A 407 -18.98 18.35 22.36
C MET A 407 -19.06 19.67 21.57
N THR A 408 -20.06 20.47 21.88
CA THR A 408 -20.26 21.81 21.32
C THR A 408 -19.25 22.82 21.87
N LEU A 409 -19.07 23.95 21.19
CA LEU A 409 -18.23 25.04 21.68
C LEU A 409 -18.77 25.64 22.98
N ASP A 410 -20.09 25.71 23.15
CA ASP A 410 -20.71 26.26 24.37
C ASP A 410 -20.44 25.38 25.59
N GLU A 411 -20.52 24.06 25.43
CA GLU A 411 -20.12 23.08 26.46
C GLU A 411 -18.63 23.25 26.80
N ALA A 412 -17.77 23.37 25.79
CA ALA A 412 -16.34 23.57 25.98
C ALA A 412 -16.02 24.88 26.71
N VAL A 413 -16.67 26.00 26.36
CA VAL A 413 -16.52 27.30 27.04
C VAL A 413 -16.98 27.22 28.49
N THR A 414 -18.07 26.49 28.76
CA THR A 414 -18.59 26.28 30.12
C THR A 414 -17.59 25.51 30.98
N ILE A 415 -16.92 24.50 30.42
CA ILE A 415 -15.86 23.76 31.09
C ILE A 415 -14.62 24.64 31.31
N TYR A 416 -14.18 25.40 30.30
CA TYR A 416 -12.98 26.24 30.39
C TYR A 416 -13.07 27.36 31.43
N LYS A 417 -14.28 27.88 31.67
CA LYS A 417 -14.51 28.95 32.67
C LYS A 417 -14.58 28.43 34.11
N LYS A 418 -14.71 27.12 34.31
CA LYS A 418 -14.63 26.46 35.63
C LYS A 418 -13.19 26.15 35.94
#